data_AF-A0A522RBV8-F1
#
_entry.id   AF-A0A522RBV8-F1
#
_cell.length_a   1.000
_cell.length_b   1.000
_cell.length_c   1.000
_cell.angle_alpha   90.00
_cell.angle_beta   90.00
_cell.angle_gamma   90.00
#
_symmetry.space_group_name_H-M   'P 1'
#
loop_
_entity.id
_entity.type
_entity.pdbx_description
1 polymer ?
#
loop_
_entity_poly.entity_id
_entity_poly.type
_entity_poly.pdbx_seq_one_letter_code
_entity_poly.pdbx_strand_id
1 'polypeptide(L)'
;MDLYGKNDESIPQKVIIHYPGNKDKIYTKGHLKYSGYINYFSNILWIIAFAILARNGFAIIIPIFLFFTFYNAPKRDNYLKNKYGEGYEEYADKTNGLVLFIH
;
A
#
# COMPACT_ATOMS: atom_id res chain seq x y z
N MET A 1 -13.62 -14.75 10.58
CA MET A 1 -12.61 -13.80 11.10
C MET A 1 -12.79 -12.55 10.29
N ASP A 2 -13.60 -11.62 10.80
CA ASP A 2 -14.01 -10.43 10.05
C ASP A 2 -12.84 -9.45 10.01
N LEU A 3 -12.09 -9.49 8.91
CA LEU A 3 -11.03 -8.53 8.60
C LEU A 3 -11.58 -7.12 8.31
N TYR A 4 -12.91 -7.00 8.21
CA TYR A 4 -13.64 -5.78 7.92
C TYR A 4 -14.59 -5.49 9.09
N GLY A 5 -14.38 -4.36 9.76
CA GLY A 5 -15.41 -3.81 10.64
C GLY A 5 -16.67 -3.60 9.81
N LYS A 6 -17.83 -4.00 10.35
CA LYS A 6 -19.15 -4.07 9.70
C LYS A 6 -19.62 -2.77 8.98
N ASN A 7 -18.90 -1.65 9.16
CA ASN A 7 -19.17 -0.32 8.60
C ASN A 7 -17.96 0.31 7.86
N ASP A 8 -16.88 -0.44 7.64
CA ASP A 8 -15.64 0.12 7.08
C ASP A 8 -15.66 -0.01 5.55
N GLU A 9 -15.87 1.11 4.83
CA GLU A 9 -15.74 1.14 3.37
C GLU A 9 -14.43 0.47 2.97
N SER A 10 -14.56 -0.58 2.15
CA SER A 10 -13.51 -1.52 1.77
C SER A 10 -12.42 -0.81 0.96
N ILE A 11 -11.49 -0.15 1.64
CA ILE A 11 -10.21 0.23 1.05
C ILE A 11 -9.35 -1.03 1.11
N PRO A 12 -9.07 -1.73 0.01
CA PRO A 12 -8.42 -3.04 0.02
C PRO A 12 -7.05 -3.03 0.71
N GLN A 13 -6.42 -1.84 0.74
CA GLN A 13 -5.09 -1.62 1.29
C GLN A 13 -5.06 -1.42 2.81
N LYS A 14 -6.22 -1.27 3.46
CA LYS A 14 -6.34 -1.20 4.93
C LYS A 14 -5.84 -2.47 5.60
N VAL A 15 -6.09 -3.62 4.98
CA VAL A 15 -5.90 -4.96 5.58
C VAL A 15 -4.44 -5.24 5.95
N ILE A 16 -3.47 -4.65 5.24
CA ILE A 16 -2.07 -5.05 5.36
C ILE A 16 -1.38 -4.42 6.58
N ILE A 17 -1.87 -3.28 7.03
CA ILE A 17 -1.41 -2.52 8.21
C ILE A 17 -2.33 -2.69 9.42
N HIS A 18 -3.54 -3.22 9.21
CA HIS A 18 -4.45 -3.64 10.26
C HIS A 18 -4.23 -5.10 10.63
N TYR A 19 -3.39 -5.34 11.65
CA TYR A 19 -3.33 -6.65 12.29
C TYR A 19 -4.39 -6.74 13.41
N PRO A 20 -5.32 -7.71 13.40
CA PRO A 20 -6.41 -7.78 14.37
C PRO A 20 -5.95 -7.95 15.84
N GLY A 21 -4.71 -8.40 16.07
CA GLY A 21 -4.09 -8.43 17.40
C GLY A 21 -3.52 -7.09 17.89
N ASN A 22 -3.45 -6.06 17.04
CA ASN A 22 -2.88 -4.74 17.32
C ASN A 22 -3.91 -3.64 17.01
N LYS A 23 -5.05 -3.66 17.69
CA LYS A 23 -6.20 -2.77 17.39
C LYS A 23 -5.83 -1.28 17.35
N ASP A 24 -4.87 -0.87 18.19
CA ASP A 24 -4.49 0.54 18.35
C ASP A 24 -3.08 0.85 17.85
N LYS A 25 -2.36 -0.12 17.28
CA LYS A 25 -1.00 0.06 16.78
C LYS A 25 -0.89 -0.29 15.32
N ILE A 26 -0.17 0.54 14.58
CA ILE A 26 0.16 0.24 13.18
C ILE A 26 1.06 -1.00 13.11
N TYR A 27 0.76 -1.90 12.19
CA TYR A 27 1.61 -3.05 11.93
C TYR A 27 2.74 -2.69 10.98
N THR A 28 3.99 -2.77 11.45
CA THR A 28 5.19 -2.29 10.73
C THR A 28 6.23 -3.38 10.48
N LYS A 29 5.86 -4.65 10.68
CA LYS A 29 6.79 -5.79 10.53
C LYS A 29 6.81 -6.34 9.10
N GLY A 30 7.80 -7.17 8.80
CA GLY A 30 7.96 -7.80 7.48
C GLY A 30 8.28 -6.76 6.40
N HIS A 31 7.61 -6.87 5.25
CA HIS A 31 7.85 -5.97 4.11
C HIS A 31 7.46 -4.51 4.37
N LEU A 32 6.54 -4.26 5.31
CA LEU A 32 6.10 -2.91 5.67
C LEU A 32 7.18 -2.11 6.40
N LYS A 33 8.17 -2.77 7.00
CA LYS A 33 9.34 -2.08 7.56
C LYS A 33 10.07 -1.24 6.50
N TYR A 34 9.97 -1.63 5.24
CA TYR A 34 10.73 -1.02 4.15
C TYR A 34 9.92 0.01 3.35
N SER A 35 8.58 -0.08 3.31
CA SER A 35 7.77 0.86 2.54
C SER A 35 6.29 0.91 2.93
N GLY A 36 5.78 2.15 3.05
CA GLY A 36 4.36 2.44 3.27
C GLY A 36 3.45 2.13 2.08
N TYR A 37 4.00 2.08 0.84
CA TYR A 37 3.27 1.75 -0.38
C TYR A 37 3.70 0.39 -0.99
N ILE A 38 4.18 -0.57 -0.18
CA ILE A 38 4.60 -1.90 -0.69
C ILE A 38 3.57 -2.59 -1.61
N ASN A 39 2.27 -2.41 -1.33
CA ASN A 39 1.20 -2.98 -2.16
C ASN A 39 1.14 -2.37 -3.56
N TYR A 40 1.41 -1.07 -3.65
CA TYR A 40 1.48 -0.38 -4.93
C TYR A 40 2.70 -0.84 -5.72
N PHE A 41 3.83 -1.02 -5.05
CA PHE A 41 5.03 -1.58 -5.65
C PHE A 41 4.79 -3.00 -6.21
N SER A 42 4.20 -3.89 -5.40
CA SER A 42 3.85 -5.24 -5.84
C SER A 42 2.95 -5.20 -7.08
N ASN A 43 1.94 -4.31 -7.10
CA ASN A 43 1.03 -4.15 -8.23
C ASN A 43 1.74 -3.76 -9.52
N ILE A 44 2.70 -2.84 -9.45
CA ILE A 44 3.51 -2.46 -10.60
C ILE A 44 4.37 -3.65 -11.05
N LEU A 45 5.00 -4.36 -10.11
CA LEU A 45 5.92 -5.46 -10.41
C LEU A 45 5.24 -6.62 -11.13
N TRP A 46 4.11 -7.12 -10.63
CA TRP A 46 3.45 -8.29 -11.24
C TRP A 46 2.83 -7.94 -12.60
N ILE A 47 2.35 -6.71 -12.79
CA ILE A 47 1.80 -6.26 -14.08
C ILE A 47 2.90 -6.05 -15.12
N ILE A 48 4.05 -5.47 -14.74
CA ILE A 48 5.21 -5.38 -15.62
C ILE A 48 5.67 -6.79 -16.01
N ALA A 49 5.71 -7.73 -15.07
CA ALA A 49 6.07 -9.11 -15.36
C ALA A 49 5.14 -9.73 -16.42
N PHE A 50 3.81 -9.57 -16.29
CA PHE A 50 2.88 -10.04 -17.32
C PHE A 50 3.02 -9.33 -18.66
N ALA A 51 3.28 -8.02 -18.68
CA ALA A 51 3.50 -7.28 -19.91
C ALA A 51 4.74 -7.81 -20.67
N ILE A 52 5.83 -8.12 -19.94
CA ILE A 52 7.04 -8.72 -20.51
C ILE A 52 6.75 -10.14 -21.02
N LEU A 53 6.09 -10.98 -20.22
CA LEU A 53 5.77 -12.36 -20.58
C LEU A 53 4.86 -12.44 -21.82
N ALA A 54 3.92 -11.51 -21.97
CA ALA A 54 3.05 -11.41 -23.12
C ALA A 54 3.77 -10.98 -24.41
N ARG A 55 5.02 -10.47 -24.31
CA ARG A 55 5.82 -9.88 -25.40
C ARG A 55 5.04 -8.85 -26.22
N ASN A 56 4.14 -8.13 -25.57
CA ASN A 56 3.26 -7.17 -26.21
C ASN A 56 3.64 -5.76 -25.76
N GLY A 57 4.19 -4.94 -26.68
CA GLY A 57 4.56 -3.56 -26.39
C GLY A 57 3.38 -2.69 -25.93
N PHE A 58 2.16 -2.98 -26.40
CA PHE A 58 0.95 -2.27 -25.93
C PHE A 58 0.61 -2.58 -24.47
N ALA A 59 1.08 -3.70 -23.91
CA ALA A 59 0.84 -4.02 -22.51
C ALA A 59 1.56 -3.06 -21.54
N ILE A 60 2.53 -2.25 -22.01
CA ILE A 60 3.18 -1.20 -21.21
C ILE A 60 2.24 -0.04 -20.86
N ILE A 61 1.11 0.08 -21.57
CA ILE A 61 0.06 1.06 -21.25
C ILE A 61 -0.61 0.70 -19.91
N ILE A 62 -0.68 -0.59 -19.55
CA ILE A 62 -1.31 -1.06 -18.32
C ILE A 62 -0.62 -0.50 -17.06
N PRO A 63 0.72 -0.61 -16.87
CA PRO A 63 1.38 -0.01 -15.72
C PRO A 63 1.28 1.53 -15.71
N ILE A 64 1.17 2.21 -16.87
CA ILE A 64 0.92 3.66 -16.92
C ILE A 64 -0.45 3.98 -16.31
N PHE A 65 -1.51 3.26 -16.72
CA PHE A 65 -2.82 3.46 -16.12
C PHE A 65 -2.80 3.16 -14.64
N LEU A 66 -2.07 2.13 -14.19
CA LEU A 66 -1.96 1.75 -12.78
C LEU A 66 -1.50 2.88 -11.85
N PHE A 67 -0.81 3.90 -12.37
CA PHE A 67 -0.49 5.09 -11.59
C PHE A 67 -1.74 5.79 -11.02
N PHE A 68 -2.93 5.61 -11.60
CA PHE A 68 -4.19 6.11 -11.04
C PHE A 68 -4.42 5.61 -9.60
N THR A 69 -3.89 4.43 -9.25
CA THR A 69 -4.05 3.90 -7.89
C THR A 69 -3.41 4.81 -6.84
N PHE A 70 -2.32 5.53 -7.18
CA PHE A 70 -1.70 6.51 -6.29
C PHE A 70 -2.60 7.70 -5.98
N TYR A 71 -3.58 8.01 -6.82
CA TYR A 71 -4.58 9.04 -6.51
C TYR A 71 -5.38 8.72 -5.23
N ASN A 72 -5.50 7.43 -4.89
CA ASN A 72 -6.17 6.99 -3.67
C ASN A 72 -5.24 6.93 -2.45
N ALA A 73 -3.93 7.11 -2.63
CA ALA A 73 -2.95 7.05 -1.53
C ALA A 73 -3.22 8.11 -0.44
N PRO A 74 -3.53 9.38 -0.75
CA PRO A 74 -3.85 10.37 0.29
C PRO A 74 -5.08 10.01 1.13
N LYS A 75 -6.12 9.40 0.53
CA LYS A 75 -7.32 8.96 1.26
C LYS A 75 -6.96 7.89 2.29
N ARG A 76 -6.08 6.96 1.92
CA ARG A 76 -5.59 5.92 2.81
C ARG A 76 -4.72 6.51 3.93
N ASP A 77 -3.80 7.39 3.59
CA ASP A 77 -2.89 8.01 4.56
C ASP A 77 -3.65 8.85 5.58
N ASN A 78 -4.65 9.62 5.14
CA ASN A 78 -5.55 10.36 6.05
C ASN A 78 -6.31 9.42 6.99
N TYR A 79 -6.82 8.28 6.49
CA TYR A 79 -7.49 7.30 7.34
C TYR A 79 -6.54 6.70 8.39
N LEU A 80 -5.31 6.37 8.01
CA LEU A 80 -4.32 5.81 8.92
C LEU A 80 -3.84 6.82 9.95
N LYS A 81 -3.58 8.05 9.52
CA LYS A 81 -3.27 9.17 10.40
C LYS A 81 -4.37 9.41 11.43
N ASN A 82 -5.63 9.45 10.98
CA ASN A 82 -6.78 9.63 11.87
C ASN A 82 -6.96 8.47 12.85
N LYS A 83 -6.61 7.24 12.46
CA LYS A 83 -6.81 6.03 13.28
C LYS A 83 -5.67 5.74 14.25
N TYR A 84 -4.43 6.03 13.86
CA TYR A 84 -3.22 5.67 14.60
C TYR A 84 -2.41 6.86 15.11
N GLY A 85 -2.76 8.08 14.72
CA GLY A 85 -2.14 9.32 15.19
C GLY A 85 -0.62 9.32 15.02
N GLU A 86 0.09 9.66 16.09
CA GLU A 86 1.56 9.71 16.17
C GLU A 86 2.22 8.40 15.72
N GLY A 87 1.59 7.25 15.97
CA GLY A 87 2.14 5.96 15.56
C GLY A 87 2.20 5.79 14.04
N TYR A 88 1.30 6.45 13.28
CA TYR A 88 1.40 6.50 11.82
C TYR A 88 2.46 7.49 11.35
N GLU A 89 2.56 8.65 12.01
CA GLU A 89 3.56 9.67 11.65
C GLU A 89 4.99 9.12 11.83
N GLU A 90 5.28 8.49 12.97
CA GLU A 90 6.57 7.85 13.22
C GLU A 90 6.89 6.76 12.19
N TYR A 91 5.87 6.01 11.74
CA TYR A 91 6.03 5.00 10.70
C TYR A 91 6.27 5.62 9.32
N ALA A 92 5.52 6.66 8.96
CA ALA A 92 5.67 7.35 7.69
C ALA A 92 7.04 8.02 7.56
N ASP A 93 7.56 8.60 8.64
CA ASP A 93 8.90 9.21 8.67
C ASP A 93 10.02 8.19 8.50
N LYS A 94 9.80 6.95 8.97
CA LYS A 94 10.79 5.86 8.91
C LYS A 94 10.73 5.05 7.62
N THR A 95 9.72 5.24 6.78
CA THR A 95 9.50 4.40 5.60
C THR A 95 9.40 5.22 4.33
N ASN A 96 10.06 4.75 3.27
CA ASN A 96 9.90 5.36 1.96
C ASN A 96 8.47 5.11 1.45
N GLY A 97 7.92 6.11 0.74
CA GLY A 97 6.64 6.00 0.07
C GLY A 97 6.61 4.77 -0.81
N LEU A 98 7.28 4.82 -1.97
CA LEU A 98 7.49 3.65 -2.83
C LEU A 98 8.79 2.95 -2.50
N VAL A 99 8.88 1.63 -2.75
CA VAL A 99 10.15 0.89 -2.74
C VAL A 99 10.97 1.35 -3.96
N LEU A 100 11.46 2.57 -3.90
CA LEU A 100 12.59 3.02 -4.68
C LEU A 100 13.70 3.12 -3.64
N PHE A 101 14.71 2.28 -3.79
CA PHE A 101 15.90 2.20 -2.95
C PHE A 101 16.77 3.46 -3.10
N ILE A 102 16.20 4.62 -2.77
CA ILE A 102 16.91 5.89 -2.71
C ILE A 102 16.91 6.25 -1.23
N HIS A 103 18.11 6.16 -0.63
CA HIS A 103 18.49 6.73 0.66
C HIS A 103 19.47 7.87 0.35
#